data_AF-M2ZR17-F1
#
_entry.id   AF-M2ZR17-F1
#
_cell.length_a   1.000
_cell.length_b   1.000
_cell.length_c   1.000
_cell.angle_alpha   90.00
_cell.angle_beta   90.00
_cell.angle_gamma   90.00
#
_symmetry.space_group_name_H-M   'P 1'
#
loop_
_entity.id
_entity.type
_entity.pdbx_description
1 polymer ?
#
loop_
_entity_poly.entity_id
_entity_poly.type
_entity_poly.pdbx_seq_one_letter_code
_entity_poly.pdbx_strand_id
1 'polypeptide(L)'
;MKKASGASLRLPHAHNDVVRIINDTLKGRVAEVFRSLIPAFASTSGEEFYDIVMANSEMLHGCISIFRRNRSAFRNLLVDARGRPVNDDFVALRCGRSVHDVIAMIVRTHAKRHFKATLGGDPNDPTSRAGAMYKAINEYLIHDWQVSLVPHYAPLPLAKVQEMGPRLLDIRESEILDSIAGATKAATLLPIHSPRAPAIPDLPQPEQQWWKALNDPAAVKVLGARPESETRELVAALGEVNDLVHADLFARLGLSTLQAAVIMVTAYKLLGRAGFTAQFGIPGKPAVVAAIAQRLDKREVGPHTDLKLLPQMTEAAFRG
;
A
#
# COMPACT_ATOMS: atom_id res chain seq x y z
N MET A 1 49.29 20.34 -34.45
CA MET A 1 48.32 19.30 -34.04
C MET A 1 47.60 19.79 -32.78
N LYS A 2 46.28 20.01 -32.87
CA LYS A 2 45.43 20.56 -31.80
C LYS A 2 45.14 19.47 -30.76
N LYS A 3 45.46 19.71 -29.48
CA LYS A 3 44.99 18.87 -28.36
C LYS A 3 43.58 19.33 -27.98
N ALA A 4 42.60 18.47 -28.23
CA ALA A 4 41.22 18.67 -27.83
C ALA A 4 41.11 18.59 -26.29
N SER A 5 40.56 19.65 -25.69
CA SER A 5 40.18 19.70 -24.29
C SER A 5 38.95 18.81 -24.09
N GLY A 6 39.16 17.64 -23.47
CA GLY A 6 38.09 16.72 -23.10
C GLY A 6 37.25 17.34 -21.98
N ALA A 7 36.04 17.77 -22.32
CA ALA A 7 35.02 18.13 -21.36
C ALA A 7 34.73 16.92 -20.45
N SER A 8 35.16 17.02 -19.19
CA SER A 8 34.80 16.06 -18.16
C SER A 8 33.28 16.08 -17.99
N LEU A 9 32.61 15.03 -18.47
CA LEU A 9 31.22 14.74 -18.15
C LEU A 9 31.10 14.73 -16.61
N ARG A 10 30.36 15.70 -16.07
CA ARG A 10 30.08 15.78 -14.63
C ARG A 10 29.29 14.52 -14.24
N LEU A 11 29.78 13.82 -13.22
CA LEU A 11 29.11 12.69 -12.58
C LEU A 11 27.66 13.05 -12.19
N PRO A 12 26.76 12.05 -12.07
CA PRO A 12 25.38 12.25 -11.62
C PRO A 12 25.44 13.02 -10.29
N HIS A 13 24.67 14.11 -10.20
CA HIS A 13 24.61 14.90 -8.98
C HIS A 13 24.26 13.95 -7.83
N ALA A 14 25.02 14.00 -6.72
CA ALA A 14 24.71 13.17 -5.57
C ALA A 14 23.25 13.43 -5.17
N HIS A 15 22.52 12.41 -4.71
CA HIS A 15 21.08 12.50 -4.42
C HIS A 15 20.74 13.77 -3.60
N ASN A 16 21.57 14.09 -2.61
CA ASN A 16 21.41 15.27 -1.76
C ASN A 16 21.57 16.61 -2.49
N ASP A 17 22.45 16.69 -3.49
CA ASP A 17 22.62 17.90 -4.31
C ASP A 17 21.38 18.16 -5.17
N VAL A 18 20.79 17.10 -5.73
CA VAL A 18 19.54 17.21 -6.50
C VAL A 18 18.39 17.71 -5.62
N VAL A 19 18.25 17.14 -4.41
CA VAL A 19 17.21 17.56 -3.46
C VAL A 19 17.39 19.03 -3.06
N ARG A 20 18.62 19.48 -2.80
CA ARG A 20 18.92 20.89 -2.51
C ARG A 20 18.49 21.80 -3.67
N ILE A 21 18.90 21.47 -4.91
CA ILE A 21 18.54 22.25 -6.11
C ILE A 21 17.03 22.36 -6.29
N ILE A 22 16.29 21.26 -6.05
CA ILE A 22 14.84 21.27 -6.17
C ILE A 22 14.24 22.17 -5.09
N ASN A 23 14.66 22.05 -3.83
CA ASN A 23 14.17 22.90 -2.74
C ASN A 23 14.45 24.40 -2.99
N ASP A 24 15.65 24.75 -3.45
CA ASP A 24 16.01 26.13 -3.78
C ASP A 24 15.14 26.66 -4.93
N THR A 25 14.85 25.82 -5.92
CA THR A 25 13.96 26.18 -7.05
C THR A 25 12.51 26.34 -6.60
N LEU A 26 12.03 25.49 -5.68
CA LEU A 26 10.69 25.57 -5.11
C LEU A 26 10.49 26.86 -4.29
N LYS A 27 11.48 27.23 -3.47
CA LYS A 27 11.46 28.45 -2.64
C LYS A 27 11.70 29.74 -3.43
N GLY A 28 12.40 29.66 -4.57
CA GLY A 28 12.69 30.81 -5.43
C GLY A 28 11.71 30.89 -6.61
N ARG A 29 12.18 30.46 -7.78
CA ARG A 29 11.50 30.67 -9.07
C ARG A 29 10.07 30.11 -9.14
N VAL A 30 9.79 28.98 -8.49
CA VAL A 30 8.43 28.42 -8.47
C VAL A 30 7.51 29.28 -7.59
N ALA A 31 7.99 29.68 -6.41
CA ALA A 31 7.25 30.59 -5.53
C ALA A 31 6.97 31.93 -6.22
N GLU A 32 7.91 32.48 -6.99
CA GLU A 32 7.70 33.72 -7.77
C GLU A 32 6.52 33.59 -8.75
N VAL A 33 6.41 32.46 -9.46
CA VAL A 33 5.29 32.21 -10.37
C VAL A 33 3.97 32.08 -9.59
N PHE A 34 3.95 31.37 -8.47
CA PHE A 34 2.73 31.27 -7.67
C PHE A 34 2.28 32.62 -7.09
N ARG A 35 3.22 33.43 -6.60
CA ARG A 35 2.93 34.75 -6.04
C ARG A 35 2.42 35.75 -7.07
N SER A 36 2.79 35.60 -8.35
CA SER A 36 2.22 36.42 -9.42
C SER A 36 0.81 35.95 -9.83
N LEU A 37 0.50 34.66 -9.67
CA LEU A 37 -0.81 34.08 -9.96
C LEU A 37 -1.82 34.22 -8.80
N ILE A 38 -1.34 34.29 -7.56
CA ILE A 38 -2.17 34.32 -6.35
C ILE A 38 -1.94 35.64 -5.61
N PRO A 39 -2.82 36.64 -5.79
CA PRO A 39 -2.63 37.98 -5.21
C PRO A 39 -2.44 37.98 -3.68
N ALA A 40 -3.05 37.02 -2.98
CA ALA A 40 -2.92 36.88 -1.53
C ALA A 40 -1.47 36.64 -1.03
N PHE A 41 -0.57 36.16 -1.90
CA PHE A 41 0.83 35.91 -1.57
C PHE A 41 1.81 36.91 -2.21
N ALA A 42 1.31 37.99 -2.83
CA ALA A 42 2.15 38.95 -3.54
C ALA A 42 3.25 39.56 -2.65
N SER A 43 2.92 39.86 -1.39
CA SER A 43 3.83 40.46 -0.40
C SER A 43 4.66 39.46 0.41
N THR A 44 4.31 38.18 0.40
CA THR A 44 4.97 37.11 1.18
C THR A 44 6.34 36.78 0.57
N SER A 45 7.38 36.50 1.35
CA SER A 45 8.66 36.05 0.78
C SER A 45 8.53 34.65 0.14
N GLY A 46 9.46 34.26 -0.75
CA GLY A 46 9.42 32.92 -1.37
C GLY A 46 9.59 31.78 -0.36
N GLU A 47 10.42 31.98 0.66
CA GLU A 47 10.60 31.00 1.76
C GLU A 47 9.35 30.89 2.63
N GLU A 48 8.78 32.03 3.02
CA GLU A 48 7.56 32.07 3.83
C GLU A 48 6.37 31.47 3.07
N PHE A 49 6.23 31.77 1.77
CA PHE A 49 5.24 31.13 0.91
C PHE A 49 5.40 29.61 0.91
N TYR A 50 6.63 29.13 0.70
CA TYR A 50 6.92 27.70 0.70
C TYR A 50 6.55 27.07 2.05
N ASP A 51 6.92 27.70 3.16
CA ASP A 51 6.65 27.14 4.49
C ASP A 51 5.16 27.13 4.85
N ILE A 52 4.42 28.19 4.52
CA ILE A 52 2.96 28.25 4.68
C ILE A 52 2.28 27.14 3.88
N VAL A 53 2.62 27.02 2.59
CA VAL A 53 2.00 26.04 1.68
C VAL A 53 2.33 24.62 2.13
N MET A 54 3.60 24.34 2.48
CA MET A 54 4.01 23.00 2.91
C MET A 54 3.43 22.60 4.28
N ALA A 55 2.95 23.55 5.09
CA ALA A 55 2.30 23.28 6.37
C ALA A 55 0.78 23.02 6.26
N ASN A 56 0.14 23.43 5.15
CA ASN A 56 -1.31 23.36 4.99
C ASN A 56 -1.70 22.51 3.76
N SER A 57 -2.43 21.41 3.99
CA SER A 57 -2.82 20.46 2.94
C SER A 57 -3.71 21.08 1.86
N GLU A 58 -4.66 21.94 2.23
CA GLU A 58 -5.56 22.60 1.28
C GLU A 58 -4.79 23.57 0.37
N MET A 59 -3.89 24.37 0.94
CA MET A 59 -3.06 25.30 0.19
C MET A 59 -2.12 24.56 -0.76
N LEU A 60 -1.49 23.48 -0.31
CA LEU A 60 -0.62 22.66 -1.16
C LEU A 60 -1.40 22.01 -2.31
N HIS A 61 -2.55 21.41 -2.02
CA HIS A 61 -3.41 20.83 -3.05
C HIS A 61 -3.89 21.89 -4.05
N GLY A 62 -4.23 23.09 -3.56
CA GLY A 62 -4.56 24.26 -4.39
C GLY A 62 -3.40 24.68 -5.30
N CYS A 63 -2.17 24.74 -4.78
CA CYS A 63 -0.99 25.07 -5.58
C CYS A 63 -0.72 24.02 -6.67
N ILE A 64 -0.84 22.73 -6.36
CA ILE A 64 -0.70 21.66 -7.36
C ILE A 64 -1.79 21.77 -8.45
N SER A 65 -3.03 22.07 -8.04
CA SER A 65 -4.15 22.29 -8.95
C SER A 65 -3.91 23.50 -9.88
N ILE A 66 -3.40 24.60 -9.35
CA ILE A 66 -3.04 25.80 -10.12
C ILE A 66 -1.90 25.50 -11.09
N PHE A 67 -0.87 24.78 -10.65
CA PHE A 67 0.24 24.35 -11.51
C PHE A 67 -0.26 23.54 -12.71
N ARG A 68 -1.17 22.58 -12.50
CA ARG A 68 -1.75 21.78 -13.58
C ARG A 68 -2.54 22.62 -14.57
N ARG A 69 -3.40 23.51 -14.06
CA ARG A 69 -4.26 24.37 -14.91
C ARG A 69 -3.46 25.43 -15.66
N ASN A 70 -2.38 25.93 -15.07
CA ASN A 70 -1.56 27.02 -15.61
C ASN A 70 -0.14 26.56 -15.96
N ARG A 71 0.01 25.33 -16.45
CA ARG A 71 1.33 24.73 -16.72
C ARG A 71 2.21 25.59 -17.63
N SER A 72 1.60 26.33 -18.57
CA SER A 72 2.29 27.26 -19.46
C SER A 72 3.05 28.36 -18.72
N ALA A 73 2.54 28.83 -17.57
CA ALA A 73 3.21 29.81 -16.73
C ALA A 73 4.54 29.28 -16.14
N PHE A 74 4.68 27.96 -16.02
CA PHE A 74 5.87 27.29 -15.50
C PHE A 74 6.81 26.77 -16.60
N ARG A 75 6.51 27.00 -17.88
CA ARG A 75 7.23 26.43 -19.03
C ARG A 75 8.75 26.67 -18.99
N ASN A 76 9.19 27.82 -18.48
CA ASN A 76 10.61 28.17 -18.39
C ASN A 76 11.37 27.35 -17.33
N LEU A 77 10.64 26.73 -16.40
CA LEU A 77 11.18 25.85 -15.36
C LEU A 77 11.10 24.37 -15.76
N LEU A 78 10.13 24.03 -16.62
CA LEU A 78 9.89 22.69 -17.14
C LEU A 78 10.74 22.44 -18.39
N VAL A 79 12.06 22.34 -18.23
CA VAL A 79 12.99 22.09 -19.33
C VAL A 79 13.88 20.88 -19.09
N ASP A 80 14.24 20.16 -20.15
CA ASP A 80 15.16 19.03 -20.10
C ASP A 80 16.63 19.49 -19.95
N ALA A 81 17.55 18.53 -19.88
CA ALA A 81 18.99 18.80 -19.82
C ALA A 81 19.54 19.61 -21.01
N ARG A 82 18.84 19.59 -22.16
CA ARG A 82 19.18 20.35 -23.38
C ARG A 82 18.48 21.71 -23.44
N GLY A 83 17.68 22.05 -22.43
CA GLY A 83 16.92 23.30 -22.38
C GLY A 83 15.63 23.30 -23.20
N ARG A 84 15.17 22.14 -23.67
CA ARG A 84 13.91 22.04 -24.42
C ARG A 84 12.73 21.93 -23.45
N PRO A 85 11.58 22.56 -23.74
CA PRO A 85 10.38 22.44 -22.91
C PRO A 85 9.92 20.98 -22.76
N VAL A 86 9.52 20.61 -21.55
CA VAL A 86 9.02 19.28 -21.17
C VAL A 86 7.54 19.39 -20.81
N ASN A 87 6.69 18.70 -21.57
CA ASN A 87 5.25 18.67 -21.33
C ASN A 87 4.80 17.42 -20.58
N ASP A 88 5.54 16.31 -20.67
CA ASP A 88 5.26 15.05 -20.01
C ASP A 88 5.81 15.04 -18.57
N ASP A 89 5.00 14.62 -17.60
CA ASP A 89 5.36 14.60 -16.18
C ASP A 89 6.36 13.49 -15.81
N PHE A 90 6.55 12.48 -16.65
CA PHE A 90 7.48 11.37 -16.44
C PHE A 90 8.85 11.59 -17.09
N VAL A 91 9.00 12.66 -17.89
CA VAL A 91 10.27 12.99 -18.54
C VAL A 91 11.16 13.79 -17.58
N ALA A 92 12.42 13.40 -17.49
CA ALA A 92 13.40 14.05 -16.63
C ALA A 92 13.65 15.51 -17.04
N LEU A 93 13.56 16.41 -16.06
CA LEU A 93 13.95 17.80 -16.17
C LEU A 93 15.47 17.96 -16.10
N ARG A 94 15.96 19.19 -16.25
CA ARG A 94 17.38 19.55 -16.13
C ARG A 94 18.04 19.07 -14.84
N CYS A 95 17.30 18.97 -13.75
CA CYS A 95 17.79 18.46 -12.47
C CYS A 95 17.89 16.92 -12.39
N GLY A 96 17.54 16.19 -13.46
CA GLY A 96 17.57 14.73 -13.51
C GLY A 96 16.36 14.04 -12.87
N ARG A 97 15.35 14.80 -12.45
CA ARG A 97 14.08 14.31 -11.88
C ARG A 97 12.91 14.69 -12.77
N SER A 98 11.91 13.83 -12.84
CA SER A 98 10.64 14.11 -13.52
C SER A 98 9.74 15.01 -12.67
N VAL A 99 8.71 15.62 -13.25
CA VAL A 99 7.71 16.38 -12.48
C VAL A 99 7.00 15.44 -11.49
N HIS A 100 6.73 14.21 -11.91
CA HIS A 100 6.17 13.16 -11.06
C HIS A 100 7.03 12.91 -9.81
N ASP A 101 8.36 12.77 -9.98
CA ASP A 101 9.29 12.59 -8.84
C ASP A 101 9.29 13.80 -7.91
N VAL A 102 9.24 15.02 -8.46
CA VAL A 102 9.20 16.26 -7.68
C VAL A 102 7.89 16.36 -6.88
N ILE A 103 6.75 16.00 -7.48
CA ILE A 103 5.47 15.93 -6.77
C ILE A 103 5.53 14.91 -5.63
N ALA A 104 6.01 13.70 -5.87
CA ALA A 104 6.18 12.70 -4.81
C ALA A 104 7.09 13.22 -3.68
N MET A 105 8.17 13.91 -4.01
CA MET A 105 9.06 14.55 -3.03
C MET A 105 8.34 15.62 -2.20
N ILE A 106 7.51 16.45 -2.82
CA ILE A 106 6.69 17.46 -2.15
C ILE A 106 5.69 16.81 -1.21
N VAL A 107 4.92 15.81 -1.67
CA VAL A 107 3.94 15.07 -0.85
C VAL A 107 4.61 14.46 0.38
N ARG A 108 5.75 13.78 0.18
CA ARG A 108 6.55 13.22 1.29
C ARG A 108 7.03 14.28 2.27
N THR A 109 7.47 15.43 1.78
CA THR A 109 7.95 16.53 2.63
C THR A 109 6.81 17.14 3.45
N HIS A 110 5.64 17.31 2.84
CA HIS A 110 4.42 17.72 3.52
C HIS A 110 4.02 16.72 4.62
N ALA A 111 4.01 15.42 4.30
CA ALA A 111 3.73 14.37 5.27
C ALA A 111 4.71 14.35 6.45
N LYS A 112 6.02 14.48 6.20
CA LYS A 112 7.03 14.60 7.28
C LYS A 112 6.72 15.77 8.23
N ARG A 113 6.40 16.94 7.68
CA ARG A 113 6.05 18.13 8.47
C ARG A 113 4.78 17.92 9.28
N HIS A 114 3.75 17.36 8.64
CA HIS A 114 2.48 17.08 9.30
C HIS A 114 2.65 16.04 10.42
N PHE A 115 3.32 14.91 10.19
CA PHE A 115 3.55 13.90 11.22
C PHE A 115 4.41 14.43 12.36
N LYS A 116 5.42 15.25 12.09
CA LYS A 116 6.19 15.93 13.14
C LYS A 116 5.29 16.79 14.02
N ALA A 117 4.39 17.58 13.43
CA ALA A 117 3.49 18.47 14.16
C ALA A 117 2.42 17.70 14.96
N THR A 118 1.84 16.64 14.37
CA THR A 118 0.70 15.92 14.94
C THR A 118 1.10 14.79 15.90
N LEU A 119 2.15 14.03 15.56
CA LEU A 119 2.58 12.85 16.34
C LEU A 119 3.75 13.13 17.29
N GLY A 120 4.54 14.16 16.99
CA GLY A 120 5.79 14.46 17.68
C GLY A 120 6.95 13.52 17.30
N GLY A 121 8.17 13.96 17.60
CA GLY A 121 9.41 13.26 17.25
C GLY A 121 10.01 13.69 15.89
N ASP A 122 11.23 13.24 15.60
CA ASP A 122 11.90 13.53 14.32
C ASP A 122 11.41 12.58 13.22
N PRO A 123 10.78 13.07 12.13
CA PRO A 123 10.33 12.23 11.03
C PRO A 123 11.45 11.52 10.26
N ASN A 124 12.72 11.88 10.48
CA ASN A 124 13.87 11.19 9.92
C ASN A 124 14.45 10.11 10.86
N ASP A 125 14.00 10.06 12.11
CA ASP A 125 14.37 9.04 13.09
C ASP A 125 13.28 7.95 13.13
N PRO A 126 13.53 6.74 12.59
CA PRO A 126 12.54 5.65 12.57
C PRO A 126 12.06 5.19 13.94
N THR A 127 12.77 5.55 15.01
CA THR A 127 12.38 5.19 16.38
C THR A 127 11.39 6.18 16.99
N SER A 128 11.26 7.38 16.42
CA SER A 128 10.30 8.39 16.83
C SER A 128 8.89 8.05 16.30
N ARG A 129 7.83 8.57 16.95
CA ARG A 129 6.44 8.34 16.49
C ARG A 129 6.22 8.84 15.06
N ALA A 130 6.67 10.06 14.76
CA ALA A 130 6.59 10.63 13.42
C ALA A 130 7.43 9.84 12.40
N GLY A 131 8.63 9.39 12.78
CA GLY A 131 9.52 8.69 11.86
C GLY A 131 9.12 7.24 11.61
N ALA A 132 8.57 6.53 12.61
CA ALA A 132 7.98 5.21 12.43
C ALA A 132 6.78 5.26 11.48
N MET A 133 5.88 6.25 11.68
CA MET A 133 4.75 6.50 10.79
C MET A 133 5.21 6.83 9.37
N TYR A 134 6.16 7.76 9.22
CA TYR A 134 6.71 8.12 7.93
C TYR A 134 7.37 6.92 7.24
N LYS A 135 8.15 6.11 7.97
CA LYS A 135 8.79 4.90 7.44
C LYS A 135 7.76 3.92 6.88
N ALA A 136 6.62 3.75 7.55
CA ALA A 136 5.58 2.83 7.12
C ALA A 136 4.86 3.26 5.82
N ILE A 137 4.76 4.57 5.55
CA ILE A 137 3.95 5.09 4.44
C ILE A 137 4.74 5.76 3.30
N ASN A 138 6.00 6.15 3.50
CA ASN A 138 6.72 7.01 2.55
C ASN A 138 6.83 6.45 1.12
N GLU A 139 6.90 5.12 0.98
CA GLU A 139 6.98 4.44 -0.32
C GLU A 139 5.67 4.58 -1.11
N TYR A 140 4.55 4.75 -0.41
CA TYR A 140 3.22 4.91 -1.00
C TYR A 140 2.84 6.37 -1.21
N LEU A 141 3.60 7.34 -0.71
CA LEU A 141 3.37 8.77 -0.93
C LEU A 141 3.97 9.23 -2.28
N ILE A 142 3.30 8.88 -3.37
CA ILE A 142 3.79 9.04 -4.75
C ILE A 142 2.91 9.92 -5.63
N HIS A 143 1.72 10.28 -5.16
CA HIS A 143 0.73 11.03 -5.93
C HIS A 143 0.23 12.27 -5.21
N ASP A 144 -0.13 13.29 -5.98
CA ASP A 144 -0.61 14.57 -5.47
C ASP A 144 -1.97 14.51 -4.78
N TRP A 145 -2.88 13.62 -5.21
CA TRP A 145 -4.19 13.46 -4.57
C TRP A 145 -4.07 13.04 -3.10
N GLN A 146 -2.92 12.51 -2.69
CA GLN A 146 -2.66 12.11 -1.31
C GLN A 146 -2.45 13.30 -0.37
N VAL A 147 -2.22 14.52 -0.90
CA VAL A 147 -2.00 15.71 -0.06
C VAL A 147 -3.17 15.96 0.89
N SER A 148 -4.41 15.87 0.41
CA SER A 148 -5.60 16.04 1.24
C SER A 148 -5.80 14.91 2.25
N LEU A 149 -5.21 13.73 2.01
CA LEU A 149 -5.32 12.57 2.88
C LEU A 149 -4.24 12.53 3.98
N VAL A 150 -3.16 13.30 3.85
CA VAL A 150 -2.08 13.35 4.85
C VAL A 150 -2.58 13.59 6.27
N PRO A 151 -3.50 14.55 6.53
CA PRO A 151 -4.07 14.76 7.86
C PRO A 151 -4.81 13.54 8.43
N HIS A 152 -5.37 12.70 7.57
CA HIS A 152 -6.14 11.52 7.93
C HIS A 152 -5.28 10.28 8.11
N TYR A 153 -4.02 10.30 7.67
CA TYR A 153 -3.07 9.25 7.99
C TYR A 153 -2.63 9.33 9.45
N ALA A 154 -2.35 10.51 9.99
CA ALA A 154 -1.79 10.66 11.33
C ALA A 154 -2.62 10.00 12.47
N PRO A 155 -3.97 10.07 12.46
CA PRO A 155 -4.80 9.38 13.45
C PRO A 155 -4.76 7.85 13.36
N LEU A 156 -4.31 7.28 12.25
CA LEU A 156 -4.28 5.83 12.08
C LEU A 156 -3.24 5.17 12.98
N PRO A 157 -3.55 4.01 13.56
CA PRO A 157 -2.56 3.20 14.25
C PRO A 157 -1.45 2.76 13.29
N LEU A 158 -0.20 2.82 13.75
CA LEU A 158 0.96 2.41 12.96
C LEU A 158 0.83 0.98 12.41
N ALA A 159 0.35 0.04 13.24
CA ALA A 159 0.12 -1.34 12.83
C ALA A 159 -0.86 -1.45 11.67
N LYS A 160 -1.92 -0.61 11.67
CA LYS A 160 -2.91 -0.59 10.58
C LYS A 160 -2.33 -0.05 9.29
N VAL A 161 -1.49 0.99 9.37
CA VAL A 161 -0.78 1.54 8.19
C VAL A 161 0.15 0.49 7.59
N GLN A 162 0.87 -0.27 8.41
CA GLN A 162 1.74 -1.36 7.97
C GLN A 162 0.94 -2.52 7.35
N GLU A 163 -0.19 -2.88 7.95
CA GLU A 163 -1.11 -3.91 7.43
C GLU A 163 -1.67 -3.52 6.06
N MET A 164 -2.11 -2.27 5.89
CA MET A 164 -2.65 -1.80 4.61
C MET A 164 -1.59 -1.76 3.52
N GLY A 165 -0.35 -1.36 3.83
CA GLY A 165 0.76 -1.36 2.88
C GLY A 165 0.39 -0.69 1.55
N PRO A 166 0.59 -1.36 0.39
CA PRO A 166 0.25 -0.80 -0.92
C PRO A 166 -1.24 -0.46 -1.12
N ARG A 167 -2.16 -1.10 -0.38
CA ARG A 167 -3.62 -0.83 -0.47
C ARG A 167 -3.99 0.58 -0.04
N LEU A 168 -3.07 1.31 0.62
CA LEU A 168 -3.21 2.74 0.88
C LEU A 168 -3.38 3.57 -0.41
N LEU A 169 -2.87 3.07 -1.55
CA LEU A 169 -3.01 3.73 -2.85
C LEU A 169 -4.43 3.64 -3.44
N ASP A 170 -5.23 2.68 -2.95
CA ASP A 170 -6.61 2.45 -3.40
C ASP A 170 -7.61 3.39 -2.71
N ILE A 171 -7.23 3.97 -1.57
CA ILE A 171 -8.11 4.85 -0.79
C ILE A 171 -7.96 6.28 -1.28
N ARG A 172 -9.00 6.86 -1.90
CA ARG A 172 -8.99 8.24 -2.41
C ARG A 172 -9.79 9.20 -1.54
N GLU A 173 -10.62 8.67 -0.66
CA GLU A 173 -11.58 9.38 0.16
C GLU A 173 -11.13 9.44 1.62
N SER A 174 -11.17 10.63 2.22
CA SER A 174 -10.80 10.86 3.63
C SER A 174 -11.71 10.11 4.60
N GLU A 175 -12.99 9.97 4.25
CA GLU A 175 -14.02 9.34 5.08
C GLU A 175 -13.69 7.87 5.37
N ILE A 176 -13.03 7.19 4.43
CA ILE A 176 -12.60 5.80 4.60
C ILE A 176 -11.50 5.72 5.67
N LEU A 177 -10.51 6.62 5.60
CA LEU A 177 -9.41 6.68 6.58
C LEU A 177 -9.93 7.06 7.96
N ASP A 178 -10.87 8.01 8.04
CA ASP A 178 -11.50 8.42 9.29
C ASP A 178 -12.32 7.27 9.91
N SER A 179 -13.02 6.49 9.09
CA SER A 179 -13.75 5.31 9.54
C SER A 179 -12.82 4.25 10.11
N ILE A 180 -11.67 4.01 9.48
CA ILE A 180 -10.65 3.07 9.96
C ILE A 180 -10.04 3.56 11.29
N ALA A 181 -9.72 4.85 11.39
CA ALA A 181 -9.20 5.46 12.61
C ALA A 181 -10.22 5.36 13.76
N GLY A 182 -11.49 5.68 13.48
CA GLY A 182 -12.60 5.63 14.43
C GLY A 182 -12.89 4.21 14.94
N ALA A 183 -12.97 3.22 14.04
CA ALA A 183 -13.19 1.83 14.40
C ALA A 183 -12.09 1.30 15.33
N THR A 184 -10.84 1.69 15.07
CA THR A 184 -9.73 1.29 15.94
C THR A 184 -9.81 1.95 17.31
N LYS A 185 -10.11 3.26 17.37
CA LYS A 185 -10.25 3.99 18.63
C LYS A 185 -11.40 3.48 19.50
N ALA A 186 -12.51 3.06 18.89
CA ALA A 186 -13.64 2.45 19.58
C ALA A 186 -13.29 1.08 20.18
N ALA A 187 -12.49 0.27 19.48
CA ALA A 187 -11.99 -1.01 20.01
C ALA A 187 -11.07 -0.81 21.23
N THR A 188 -10.31 0.29 21.30
CA THR A 188 -9.41 0.60 22.43
C THR A 188 -10.12 1.10 23.70
N LEU A 189 -11.39 1.53 23.63
CA LEU A 189 -12.13 2.13 24.75
C LEU A 189 -12.93 1.13 25.60
N LEU A 190 -12.93 -0.16 25.27
CA LEU A 190 -13.57 -1.19 26.09
C LEU A 190 -12.66 -1.60 27.28
N PRO A 191 -13.21 -1.90 28.48
CA PRO A 191 -12.40 -2.08 29.68
C PRO A 191 -11.49 -3.31 29.59
N ILE A 192 -10.20 -3.06 29.78
CA ILE A 192 -9.12 -4.05 29.84
C ILE A 192 -9.33 -4.94 31.08
N HIS A 193 -9.61 -6.24 30.87
CA HIS A 193 -9.46 -7.25 31.91
C HIS A 193 -8.02 -7.81 31.91
N SER A 194 -7.50 -8.01 33.13
CA SER A 194 -6.16 -8.47 33.56
C SER A 194 -5.63 -9.77 32.90
N PRO A 195 -4.32 -10.09 33.05
CA PRO A 195 -3.46 -10.56 31.97
C PRO A 195 -3.66 -12.04 31.63
N ARG A 196 -3.71 -12.34 30.32
CA ARG A 196 -3.74 -13.69 29.78
C ARG A 196 -2.50 -13.91 28.89
N ALA A 197 -1.96 -15.13 28.97
CA ALA A 197 -0.72 -15.64 28.36
C ALA A 197 -0.57 -15.30 26.84
N PRO A 198 0.66 -15.39 26.26
CA PRO A 198 1.05 -14.66 25.05
C PRO A 198 0.07 -14.92 23.91
N ALA A 199 -0.56 -13.85 23.43
CA ALA A 199 -1.63 -13.91 22.44
C ALA A 199 -1.07 -14.20 21.05
N ILE A 200 -1.68 -15.20 20.43
CA ILE A 200 -1.68 -15.46 18.98
C ILE A 200 -2.09 -14.15 18.27
N PRO A 201 -1.45 -13.75 17.14
CA PRO A 201 -1.81 -12.53 16.42
C PRO A 201 -3.31 -12.49 16.12
N ASP A 202 -3.97 -11.39 16.47
CA ASP A 202 -5.41 -11.18 16.32
C ASP A 202 -5.71 -10.91 14.84
N LEU A 203 -5.86 -11.98 14.07
CA LEU A 203 -6.29 -11.92 12.67
C LEU A 203 -7.80 -11.55 12.60
N PRO A 204 -8.34 -11.06 11.48
CA PRO A 204 -9.79 -11.03 11.25
C PRO A 204 -10.44 -12.39 11.57
N GLN A 205 -11.71 -12.43 12.05
CA GLN A 205 -12.39 -13.69 12.44
C GLN A 205 -12.22 -14.86 11.43
N PRO A 206 -12.36 -14.65 10.10
CA PRO A 206 -12.14 -15.70 9.11
C PRO A 206 -10.67 -16.16 9.05
N GLU A 207 -9.73 -15.22 9.12
CA GLU A 207 -8.30 -15.49 9.10
C GLU A 207 -7.82 -16.20 10.37
N GLN A 208 -8.43 -15.93 11.54
CA GLN A 208 -8.16 -16.69 12.78
C GLN A 208 -8.57 -18.15 12.65
N GLN A 209 -9.73 -18.41 12.03
CA GLN A 209 -10.19 -19.77 11.80
C GLN A 209 -9.23 -20.52 10.88
N TRP A 210 -8.76 -19.87 9.81
CA TRP A 210 -7.75 -20.43 8.92
C TRP A 210 -6.40 -20.64 9.61
N TRP A 211 -5.96 -19.68 10.42
CA TRP A 211 -4.73 -19.79 11.20
C TRP A 211 -4.79 -20.98 12.15
N LYS A 212 -5.90 -21.14 12.88
CA LYS A 212 -6.11 -22.27 13.77
C LYS A 212 -6.13 -23.58 12.99
N ALA A 213 -6.81 -23.63 11.85
CA ALA A 213 -6.91 -24.84 11.03
C ALA A 213 -5.56 -25.24 10.41
N LEU A 214 -4.75 -24.28 9.96
CA LEU A 214 -3.44 -24.54 9.35
C LEU A 214 -2.35 -24.92 10.35
N ASN A 215 -2.47 -24.47 11.60
CA ASN A 215 -1.60 -24.86 12.71
C ASN A 215 -2.10 -26.08 13.50
N ASP A 216 -3.25 -26.65 13.13
CA ASP A 216 -3.76 -27.85 13.76
C ASP A 216 -2.81 -29.05 13.49
N PRO A 217 -2.47 -29.88 14.49
CA PRO A 217 -1.58 -31.01 14.31
C PRO A 217 -1.98 -31.97 13.19
N ALA A 218 -3.29 -32.16 12.97
CA ALA A 218 -3.80 -33.02 11.90
C ALA A 218 -3.54 -32.42 10.51
N ALA A 219 -3.72 -31.10 10.36
CA ALA A 219 -3.45 -30.40 9.11
C ALA A 219 -1.94 -30.31 8.84
N VAL A 220 -1.11 -30.03 9.86
CA VAL A 220 0.35 -29.98 9.74
C VAL A 220 0.91 -31.35 9.33
N LYS A 221 0.36 -32.44 9.86
CA LYS A 221 0.77 -33.81 9.48
C LYS A 221 0.52 -34.12 8.00
N VAL A 222 -0.52 -33.53 7.41
CA VAL A 222 -0.89 -33.77 6.01
C VAL A 222 -0.18 -32.80 5.06
N LEU A 223 -0.16 -31.51 5.41
CA LEU A 223 0.33 -30.44 4.54
C LEU A 223 1.84 -30.17 4.67
N GLY A 224 2.46 -30.72 5.72
CA GLY A 224 3.85 -30.50 6.10
C GLY A 224 4.02 -29.33 7.09
N ALA A 225 5.10 -29.40 7.87
CA ALA A 225 5.57 -28.27 8.67
C ALA A 225 6.03 -27.15 7.73
N ARG A 226 5.66 -25.91 8.05
CA ARG A 226 5.88 -24.74 7.22
C ARG A 226 6.37 -23.57 8.06
N PRO A 227 7.21 -22.67 7.50
CA PRO A 227 7.61 -21.46 8.19
C PRO A 227 6.40 -20.54 8.40
N GLU A 228 6.44 -19.76 9.47
CA GLU A 228 5.33 -18.87 9.85
C GLU A 228 4.94 -17.90 8.73
N SER A 229 5.91 -17.42 7.95
CA SER A 229 5.68 -16.54 6.79
C SER A 229 4.82 -17.21 5.71
N GLU A 230 5.03 -18.50 5.44
CA GLU A 230 4.21 -19.27 4.47
C GLU A 230 2.80 -19.50 5.02
N THR A 231 2.67 -19.80 6.31
CA THR A 231 1.36 -19.95 6.97
C THR A 231 0.57 -18.63 6.90
N ARG A 232 1.22 -17.48 7.12
CA ARG A 232 0.59 -16.15 7.02
C ARG A 232 0.13 -15.86 5.59
N GLU A 233 0.94 -16.19 4.58
CA GLU A 233 0.54 -16.01 3.19
C GLU A 233 -0.67 -16.88 2.81
N LEU A 234 -0.69 -18.14 3.27
CA LEU A 234 -1.83 -19.03 3.06
C LEU A 234 -3.08 -18.50 3.77
N VAL A 235 -2.97 -18.03 5.01
CA VAL A 235 -4.11 -17.43 5.74
C VAL A 235 -4.66 -16.21 5.01
N ALA A 236 -3.80 -15.32 4.52
CA ALA A 236 -4.23 -14.16 3.75
C ALA A 236 -4.96 -14.58 2.46
N ALA A 237 -4.40 -15.54 1.72
CA ALA A 237 -5.02 -16.05 0.50
C ALA A 237 -6.38 -16.74 0.77
N LEU A 238 -6.49 -17.51 1.85
CA LEU A 238 -7.71 -18.20 2.25
C LEU A 238 -8.74 -17.22 2.85
N GLY A 239 -8.31 -16.10 3.44
CA GLY A 239 -9.16 -15.03 3.95
C GLY A 239 -9.81 -14.19 2.84
N GLU A 240 -9.20 -14.13 1.66
CA GLU A 240 -9.74 -13.44 0.48
C GLU A 240 -10.69 -14.30 -0.36
N VAL A 241 -11.01 -15.52 0.10
CA VAL A 241 -11.89 -16.46 -0.59
C VAL A 241 -13.32 -15.93 -0.60
N ASN A 242 -13.95 -15.93 -1.77
CA ASN A 242 -15.32 -15.46 -1.97
C ASN A 242 -16.34 -16.28 -1.14
N ASP A 243 -17.35 -15.60 -0.59
CA ASP A 243 -18.48 -16.22 0.15
C ASP A 243 -19.17 -17.35 -0.65
N LEU A 244 -19.14 -17.28 -1.98
CA LEU A 244 -19.65 -18.34 -2.85
C LEU A 244 -18.88 -19.67 -2.72
N VAL A 245 -17.58 -19.62 -2.41
CA VAL A 245 -16.80 -20.84 -2.13
C VAL A 245 -17.23 -21.46 -0.81
N HIS A 246 -17.56 -20.64 0.19
CA HIS A 246 -18.13 -21.14 1.45
C HIS A 246 -19.48 -21.83 1.22
N ALA A 247 -20.36 -21.23 0.42
CA ALA A 247 -21.67 -21.81 0.12
C ALA A 247 -21.61 -23.07 -0.77
N ASP A 248 -20.93 -22.99 -1.92
CA ASP A 248 -20.98 -24.02 -2.95
C ASP A 248 -19.98 -25.16 -2.75
N LEU A 249 -18.85 -24.91 -2.09
CA LEU A 249 -17.81 -25.90 -1.87
C LEU A 249 -17.84 -26.46 -0.44
N PHE A 250 -17.90 -25.61 0.58
CA PHE A 250 -17.80 -26.09 1.97
C PHE A 250 -19.14 -26.56 2.53
N ALA A 251 -20.19 -25.73 2.44
CA ALA A 251 -21.49 -26.08 2.98
C ALA A 251 -22.13 -27.24 2.20
N ARG A 252 -22.03 -27.23 0.87
CA ARG A 252 -22.57 -28.29 0.00
C ARG A 252 -21.96 -29.67 0.27
N LEU A 253 -20.64 -29.74 0.46
CA LEU A 253 -19.92 -30.99 0.71
C LEU A 253 -19.84 -31.34 2.22
N GLY A 254 -20.41 -30.50 3.10
CA GLY A 254 -20.38 -30.70 4.55
C GLY A 254 -18.97 -30.72 5.14
N LEU A 255 -18.04 -29.99 4.54
CA LEU A 255 -16.63 -30.03 4.92
C LEU A 255 -16.40 -29.32 6.26
N SER A 256 -15.62 -29.97 7.14
CA SER A 256 -15.07 -29.29 8.32
C SER A 256 -14.02 -28.26 7.91
N THR A 257 -13.76 -27.28 8.78
CA THR A 257 -12.74 -26.23 8.56
C THR A 257 -11.36 -26.82 8.26
N LEU A 258 -11.01 -27.97 8.86
CA LEU A 258 -9.73 -28.65 8.62
C LEU A 258 -9.67 -29.27 7.21
N GLN A 259 -10.75 -29.91 6.77
CA GLN A 259 -10.83 -30.49 5.43
C GLN A 259 -10.81 -29.38 4.38
N ALA A 260 -11.55 -28.29 4.61
CA ALA A 260 -11.53 -27.10 3.77
C ALA A 260 -10.10 -26.51 3.68
N ALA A 261 -9.39 -26.40 4.81
CA ALA A 261 -8.02 -25.88 4.82
C ALA A 261 -7.07 -26.75 3.97
N VAL A 262 -7.17 -28.08 4.07
CA VAL A 262 -6.36 -28.99 3.27
C VAL A 262 -6.67 -28.87 1.78
N ILE A 263 -7.95 -28.80 1.40
CA ILE A 263 -8.37 -28.64 0.00
C ILE A 263 -7.89 -27.30 -0.55
N MET A 264 -8.10 -26.19 0.17
CA MET A 264 -7.74 -24.85 -0.30
C MET A 264 -6.23 -24.66 -0.39
N VAL A 265 -5.45 -25.18 0.56
CA VAL A 265 -3.98 -25.14 0.44
C VAL A 265 -3.50 -25.98 -0.73
N THR A 266 -4.11 -27.15 -0.97
CA THR A 266 -3.76 -27.99 -2.11
C THR A 266 -4.06 -27.25 -3.42
N ALA A 267 -5.23 -26.60 -3.53
CA ALA A 267 -5.59 -25.76 -4.66
C ALA A 267 -4.60 -24.58 -4.85
N TYR A 268 -4.20 -23.93 -3.76
CA TYR A 268 -3.22 -22.85 -3.78
C TYR A 268 -1.86 -23.32 -4.32
N LYS A 269 -1.38 -24.48 -3.86
CA LYS A 269 -0.13 -25.09 -4.35
C LYS A 269 -0.18 -25.47 -5.82
N LEU A 270 -1.34 -25.91 -6.33
CA LEU A 270 -1.51 -26.30 -7.73
C LEU A 270 -1.61 -25.11 -8.69
N LEU A 271 -2.31 -24.05 -8.28
CA LEU A 271 -2.60 -22.89 -9.14
C LEU A 271 -1.57 -21.76 -9.00
N GLY A 272 -0.82 -21.76 -7.89
CA GLY A 272 -0.06 -20.60 -7.45
C GLY A 272 -0.95 -19.43 -7.04
N ARG A 273 -0.35 -18.41 -6.43
CA ARG A 273 -1.06 -17.25 -5.84
C ARG A 273 -2.02 -16.57 -6.82
N ALA A 274 -1.50 -16.17 -7.99
CA ALA A 274 -2.30 -15.44 -8.98
C ALA A 274 -3.45 -16.27 -9.54
N GLY A 275 -3.21 -17.56 -9.79
CA GLY A 275 -4.25 -18.48 -10.28
C GLY A 275 -5.30 -18.76 -9.22
N PHE A 276 -4.89 -18.92 -7.96
CA PHE A 276 -5.80 -19.12 -6.84
C PHE A 276 -6.71 -17.92 -6.64
N THR A 277 -6.17 -16.70 -6.55
CA THR A 277 -6.96 -15.47 -6.40
C THR A 277 -7.91 -15.25 -7.58
N ALA A 278 -7.48 -15.55 -8.82
CA ALA A 278 -8.33 -15.40 -10.00
C ALA A 278 -9.51 -16.40 -10.06
N GLN A 279 -9.43 -17.53 -9.36
CA GLN A 279 -10.48 -18.56 -9.36
C GLN A 279 -11.37 -18.48 -8.12
N PHE A 280 -10.76 -18.30 -6.94
CA PHE A 280 -11.43 -18.37 -5.63
C PHE A 280 -11.53 -17.01 -4.91
N GLY A 281 -10.79 -15.99 -5.35
CA GLY A 281 -10.77 -14.66 -4.72
C GLY A 281 -11.97 -13.79 -5.10
N ILE A 282 -11.84 -12.47 -4.92
CA ILE A 282 -12.88 -11.48 -5.23
C ILE A 282 -12.37 -10.53 -6.33
N PRO A 283 -13.00 -10.48 -7.53
CA PRO A 283 -14.08 -11.35 -8.02
C PRO A 283 -13.55 -12.72 -8.51
N GLY A 284 -14.17 -13.79 -8.03
CA GLY A 284 -13.81 -15.17 -8.39
C GLY A 284 -14.60 -15.66 -9.61
N LYS A 285 -14.45 -16.95 -9.98
CA LYS A 285 -15.19 -17.59 -11.08
C LYS A 285 -16.17 -18.64 -10.56
N PRO A 286 -17.45 -18.29 -10.33
CA PRO A 286 -18.42 -19.19 -9.71
C PRO A 286 -18.59 -20.51 -10.47
N ALA A 287 -18.59 -20.46 -11.81
CA ALA A 287 -18.69 -21.66 -12.64
C ALA A 287 -17.54 -22.66 -12.42
N VAL A 288 -16.33 -22.16 -12.14
CA VAL A 288 -15.16 -23.01 -11.87
C VAL A 288 -15.26 -23.63 -10.49
N VAL A 289 -15.64 -22.84 -9.48
CA VAL A 289 -15.87 -23.33 -8.10
C VAL A 289 -16.94 -24.43 -8.09
N ALA A 290 -18.08 -24.21 -8.77
CA ALA A 290 -19.15 -25.18 -8.88
C ALA A 290 -18.72 -26.47 -9.61
N ALA A 291 -17.92 -26.36 -10.68
CA ALA A 291 -17.38 -27.52 -11.39
C ALA A 291 -16.41 -28.33 -10.51
N ILE A 292 -15.57 -27.66 -9.72
CA ILE A 292 -14.66 -28.32 -8.78
C ILE A 292 -15.44 -29.00 -7.67
N ALA A 293 -16.44 -28.33 -7.08
CA ALA A 293 -17.32 -28.92 -6.09
C ALA A 293 -18.01 -30.18 -6.62
N GLN A 294 -18.54 -30.15 -7.84
CA GLN A 294 -19.17 -31.32 -8.48
C GLN A 294 -18.17 -32.48 -8.70
N ARG A 295 -16.91 -32.18 -9.05
CA ARG A 295 -15.88 -33.21 -9.24
C ARG A 295 -15.44 -33.83 -7.91
N LEU A 296 -15.41 -33.05 -6.83
CA LEU A 296 -15.13 -33.54 -5.48
C LEU A 296 -16.28 -34.40 -4.95
N ASP A 297 -17.53 -33.97 -5.18
CA ASP A 297 -18.74 -34.72 -4.87
C ASP A 297 -18.77 -36.08 -5.57
N LYS A 298 -18.47 -36.12 -6.88
CA LYS A 298 -18.34 -37.38 -7.66
C LYS A 298 -17.24 -38.30 -7.15
N ARG A 299 -16.27 -37.79 -6.41
CA ARG A 299 -15.19 -38.55 -5.78
C ARG A 299 -15.53 -38.91 -4.33
N GLU A 300 -16.76 -38.69 -3.90
CA GLU A 300 -17.24 -38.95 -2.53
C GLU A 300 -16.45 -38.18 -1.46
N VAL A 301 -15.98 -36.98 -1.80
CA VAL A 301 -15.37 -36.07 -0.82
C VAL A 301 -16.48 -35.45 0.02
N GLY A 302 -16.43 -35.66 1.33
CA GLY A 302 -17.39 -35.14 2.28
C GLY A 302 -16.91 -35.22 3.73
N PRO A 303 -17.82 -35.17 4.73
CA PRO A 303 -17.45 -35.07 6.14
C PRO A 303 -16.62 -36.25 6.66
N HIS A 304 -16.80 -37.43 6.08
CA HIS A 304 -16.13 -38.67 6.49
C HIS A 304 -14.81 -38.93 5.75
N THR A 305 -14.42 -38.08 4.80
CA THR A 305 -13.19 -38.28 4.02
C THR A 305 -11.95 -38.04 4.88
N ASP A 306 -11.03 -39.01 4.88
CA ASP A 306 -9.76 -38.92 5.58
C ASP A 306 -8.94 -37.73 5.06
N LEU A 307 -8.48 -36.87 5.97
CA LEU A 307 -7.63 -35.72 5.70
C LEU A 307 -6.39 -36.08 4.86
N LYS A 308 -5.84 -37.29 5.01
CA LYS A 308 -4.66 -37.74 4.24
C LYS A 308 -4.95 -37.98 2.76
N LEU A 309 -6.20 -38.32 2.41
CA LEU A 309 -6.61 -38.60 1.03
C LEU A 309 -7.00 -37.31 0.30
N LEU A 310 -7.36 -36.25 1.04
CA LEU A 310 -7.85 -34.99 0.47
C LEU A 310 -6.89 -34.31 -0.51
N PRO A 311 -5.56 -34.24 -0.29
CA PRO A 311 -4.66 -33.63 -1.27
C PRO A 311 -4.73 -34.36 -2.62
N GLN A 312 -4.66 -35.69 -2.61
CA GLN A 312 -4.71 -36.50 -3.83
C GLN A 312 -6.07 -36.37 -4.55
N MET A 313 -7.17 -36.39 -3.80
CA MET A 313 -8.51 -36.27 -4.36
C MET A 313 -8.76 -34.86 -4.93
N THR A 314 -8.20 -33.84 -4.29
CA THR A 314 -8.23 -32.45 -4.75
C THR A 314 -7.41 -32.31 -6.03
N GLU A 315 -6.16 -32.78 -6.06
CA GLU A 315 -5.35 -32.82 -7.28
C GLU A 315 -6.09 -33.48 -8.43
N ALA A 316 -6.73 -34.62 -8.19
CA ALA A 316 -7.49 -35.34 -9.20
C ALA A 316 -8.76 -34.59 -9.65
N ALA A 317 -9.37 -33.76 -8.80
CA ALA A 317 -10.49 -32.90 -9.18
C ALA A 317 -10.05 -31.71 -10.05
N PHE A 318 -8.88 -31.15 -9.78
CA PHE A 318 -8.29 -30.06 -10.59
C PHE A 318 -7.74 -30.54 -11.93
N ARG A 319 -7.28 -31.80 -12.00
CA ARG A 319 -6.87 -32.47 -13.25
C ARG A 319 -8.04 -33.06 -14.06
N GLY A 320 -9.25 -33.03 -13.49
CA GLY A 320 -10.45 -33.66 -14.05
C GLY A 320 -10.79 -33.20 -15.45
#